data_AF-A0A921ZME0-F1
#
_entry.id   AF-A0A921ZME0-F1
#
_cell.length_a   1.000
_cell.length_b   1.000
_cell.length_c   1.000
_cell.angle_alpha   90.00
_cell.angle_beta   90.00
_cell.angle_gamma   90.00
#
_symmetry.space_group_name_H-M   'P 1'
#
loop_
_entity.id
_entity.type
_entity.pdbx_description
1 polymer ?
#
loop_
_entity_poly.entity_id
_entity_poly.type
_entity_poly.pdbx_seq_one_letter_code
_entity_poly.pdbx_strand_id
1 'polypeptide(L)'
;MSNIEYVQIKDLKPGMKNINAVFIVLEVGPPTLTKEAREVRTLRVADATASVNLSVWDEPGALLQPGDIVRLTRGYASLWRAALTLYSGKSGDIQKVHHPPDNILKWYQYIQHVQYINILFCCM
;
A
#
# COMPACT_ATOMS: atom_id res chain seq x y z
N MET A 1 5.17 19.91 14.55
CA MET A 1 4.63 18.82 13.71
C MET A 1 5.73 17.77 13.59
N SER A 2 5.57 16.59 14.19
CA SER A 2 6.55 15.52 14.04
C SER A 2 6.54 15.08 12.57
N ASN A 3 7.65 15.30 11.86
CA ASN A 3 7.83 14.78 10.50
C ASN A 3 7.73 13.26 10.57
N ILE A 4 6.65 12.69 10.06
CA ILE A 4 6.55 11.25 9.84
C ILE A 4 7.36 10.99 8.59
N GLU A 5 8.52 10.35 8.76
CA GLU A 5 9.37 9.98 7.65
C GLU A 5 8.74 8.80 6.91
N TYR A 6 8.38 9.02 5.65
CA TYR A 6 7.82 7.99 4.78
C TYR A 6 8.94 7.27 4.05
N VAL A 7 8.95 5.95 4.15
CA VAL A 7 9.91 5.08 3.50
C VAL A 7 9.39 4.73 2.10
N GLN A 8 10.24 4.88 1.09
CA GLN A 8 9.92 4.49 -0.27
C GLN A 8 9.88 2.97 -0.41
N ILE A 9 9.02 2.45 -1.29
CA ILE A 9 8.85 0.99 -1.45
C ILE A 9 10.16 0.32 -1.89
N LYS A 10 10.96 0.98 -2.74
CA LYS A 10 12.26 0.43 -3.18
C LYS A 10 13.26 0.16 -2.04
N ASP A 11 13.12 0.88 -0.92
CA ASP A 11 14.05 0.82 0.21
C ASP A 11 13.58 -0.19 1.27
N LEU A 12 12.41 -0.81 1.06
CA LEU A 12 11.87 -1.83 1.94
C LEU A 12 12.72 -3.10 1.88
N LYS A 13 13.08 -3.58 3.07
CA LYS A 13 13.83 -4.82 3.27
C LYS A 13 13.07 -5.74 4.21
N PRO A 14 13.20 -7.07 4.03
CA PRO A 14 12.58 -8.01 4.96
C PRO A 14 13.13 -7.84 6.37
N GLY A 15 12.23 -7.87 7.36
CA GLY A 15 12.56 -7.66 8.78
C GLY A 15 12.47 -6.20 9.24
N MET A 16 12.22 -5.24 8.33
CA MET A 16 11.97 -3.85 8.72
C MET A 16 10.64 -3.73 9.50
N LYS A 17 10.65 -2.91 10.55
CA LYS A 17 9.51 -2.62 11.42
C LYS A 17 9.34 -1.11 11.55
N ASN A 18 8.19 -0.67 12.04
CA ASN A 18 7.85 0.74 12.21
C ASN A 18 7.90 1.52 10.87
N ILE A 19 7.50 0.86 9.80
CA ILE A 19 7.52 1.42 8.44
C ILE A 19 6.29 2.31 8.28
N ASN A 20 6.52 3.56 7.89
CA ASN A 20 5.46 4.44 7.42
C ASN A 20 5.61 4.58 5.91
N ALA A 21 4.57 4.28 5.15
CA ALA A 21 4.62 4.34 3.70
C ALA A 21 3.26 4.81 3.16
N VAL A 22 3.29 5.49 2.03
CA VAL A 22 2.09 5.89 1.28
C VAL A 22 2.19 5.25 -0.09
N PHE A 23 1.11 4.63 -0.52
CA PHE A 23 1.07 3.89 -1.77
C PHE A 23 -0.34 3.86 -2.35
N ILE A 24 -0.43 3.58 -3.65
CA ILE A 24 -1.68 3.31 -4.35
C ILE A 24 -1.92 1.82 -4.46
N VAL A 25 -3.18 1.42 -4.31
CA VAL A 25 -3.63 0.05 -4.58
C VAL A 25 -3.74 -0.12 -6.09
N LEU A 26 -2.99 -1.04 -6.66
CA LEU A 26 -3.08 -1.40 -8.07
C LEU A 26 -4.13 -2.49 -8.30
N GLU A 27 -4.14 -3.49 -7.43
CA GLU A 27 -4.97 -4.69 -7.61
C GLU A 27 -5.33 -5.29 -6.25
N VAL A 28 -6.53 -5.84 -6.15
CA VAL A 28 -7.03 -6.51 -4.95
C VAL A 28 -7.20 -7.99 -5.28
N GLY A 29 -6.40 -8.85 -4.65
CA GLY A 29 -6.49 -10.29 -4.81
C GLY A 29 -7.72 -10.88 -4.09
N PRO A 30 -8.08 -12.15 -4.40
CA PRO A 30 -9.22 -12.81 -3.78
C PRO A 30 -9.01 -13.01 -2.27
N PRO A 31 -10.10 -12.98 -1.48
CA PRO A 31 -10.03 -13.28 -0.07
C PRO A 31 -9.62 -14.72 0.17
N THR A 32 -8.62 -14.91 1.02
CA THR A 32 -8.20 -16.23 1.50
C THR A 32 -8.68 -16.39 2.93
N LEU A 33 -9.47 -17.43 3.20
CA LEU A 33 -9.83 -17.78 4.57
C LEU A 33 -8.70 -18.56 5.22
N THR A 34 -8.22 -18.09 6.35
CA THR A 34 -7.28 -18.84 7.19
C THR A 34 -8.01 -19.93 7.96
N LYS A 35 -7.25 -20.90 8.51
CA LYS A 35 -7.80 -22.00 9.33
C LYS A 35 -8.55 -21.51 10.58
N GLU A 36 -8.28 -20.27 11.00
CA GLU A 36 -8.90 -19.60 12.15
C GLU A 36 -10.14 -18.77 11.75
N ALA A 37 -10.68 -18.98 10.55
CA ALA A 37 -11.79 -18.23 9.96
C ALA A 37 -11.55 -16.71 9.81
N ARG A 38 -10.28 -16.28 9.81
CA ARG A 38 -9.92 -14.89 9.48
C ARG A 38 -9.73 -14.73 7.98
N GLU A 39 -10.33 -13.68 7.43
CA GLU A 39 -10.16 -13.31 6.03
C GLU A 39 -8.84 -12.54 5.88
N VAL A 40 -7.98 -12.99 4.97
CA VAL A 40 -6.78 -12.25 4.57
C VAL A 40 -6.84 -11.97 3.07
N ARG A 41 -6.61 -10.71 2.70
CA ARG A 41 -6.51 -10.29 1.30
C ARG A 41 -5.10 -9.83 1.01
N THR A 42 -4.59 -10.25 -0.14
CA THR A 42 -3.32 -9.77 -0.67
C THR A 42 -3.62 -8.73 -1.73
N LEU A 43 -3.18 -7.51 -1.49
CA LEU A 43 -3.30 -6.39 -2.41
C LEU A 43 -1.94 -6.12 -3.04
N ARG A 44 -1.92 -5.77 -4.32
CA ARG A 44 -0.73 -5.26 -4.98
C ARG A 44 -0.73 -3.74 -4.85
N VAL A 45 0.27 -3.20 -4.18
CA VAL A 45 0.39 -1.76 -3.94
C VAL A 45 1.67 -1.22 -4.56
N ALA A 46 1.66 0.03 -4.99
CA ALA A 46 2.82 0.65 -5.59
C ALA A 46 2.97 2.11 -5.20
N ASP A 47 4.19 2.58 -5.36
CA ASP A 47 4.59 3.98 -5.24
C ASP A 47 5.39 4.33 -6.52
N ALA A 48 5.77 5.59 -6.68
CA ALA A 48 6.59 6.06 -7.80
C ALA A 48 7.92 5.30 -7.96
N THR A 49 8.37 4.59 -6.92
CA THR A 49 9.65 3.89 -6.90
C THR A 49 9.56 2.39 -7.23
N ALA A 50 8.56 1.68 -6.71
CA ALA A 50 8.43 0.23 -6.84
C ALA A 50 7.02 -0.24 -6.44
N SER A 51 6.74 -1.52 -6.66
CA SER A 51 5.52 -2.19 -6.18
C SER A 51 5.84 -3.34 -5.22
N VAL A 52 4.93 -3.63 -4.30
CA VAL A 52 5.06 -4.67 -3.28
C VAL A 52 3.69 -5.26 -2.95
N ASN A 53 3.68 -6.47 -2.39
CA ASN A 53 2.44 -7.06 -1.89
C ASN A 53 2.12 -6.49 -0.50
N LEU A 54 0.85 -6.24 -0.24
CA LEU A 54 0.32 -5.84 1.07
C LEU A 54 -0.70 -6.89 1.50
N SER A 55 -0.47 -7.54 2.63
CA SER A 55 -1.45 -8.43 3.24
C SER A 55 -2.23 -7.68 4.30
N VAL A 56 -3.53 -7.51 4.05
CA VAL A 56 -4.47 -6.88 4.97
C VAL A 56 -5.42 -7.94 5.51
N TRP A 57 -5.64 -7.87 6.81
CA TRP A 57 -6.48 -8.79 7.54
C TRP A 57 -7.85 -8.15 7.76
N ASP A 58 -8.87 -8.99 7.79
CA ASP A 58 -10.25 -8.66 8.16
C ASP A 58 -10.88 -7.57 7.26
N GLU A 59 -11.80 -6.79 7.83
CA GLU A 59 -12.62 -5.80 7.14
C GLU A 59 -11.85 -4.69 6.39
N PRO A 60 -10.72 -4.13 6.89
CA PRO A 60 -9.97 -3.12 6.16
C PRO A 60 -9.52 -3.59 4.78
N GLY A 61 -9.26 -4.89 4.59
CA GLY A 61 -8.90 -5.45 3.29
C GLY A 61 -10.07 -5.49 2.32
N ALA A 62 -11.30 -5.58 2.82
CA ALA A 62 -12.52 -5.62 2.01
C ALA A 62 -12.96 -4.25 1.51
N LEU A 63 -12.63 -3.19 2.25
CA LEU A 63 -12.98 -1.80 1.91
C LEU A 63 -12.05 -1.18 0.85
N LEU A 64 -10.84 -1.71 0.69
CA LEU A 64 -9.85 -1.19 -0.26
C LEU A 64 -10.20 -1.60 -1.69
N GLN A 65 -10.09 -0.64 -2.60
CA GLN A 65 -10.33 -0.82 -4.04
C GLN A 65 -9.10 -0.43 -4.87
N PRO A 66 -8.94 -0.97 -6.08
CA PRO A 66 -7.94 -0.49 -7.03
C PRO A 66 -8.09 1.02 -7.28
N GLY A 67 -6.98 1.74 -7.28
CA GLY A 67 -6.93 3.20 -7.38
C GLY A 67 -6.96 3.96 -6.05
N ASP A 68 -7.23 3.27 -4.94
CA ASP A 68 -7.23 3.92 -3.63
C ASP A 68 -5.81 4.21 -3.14
N ILE A 69 -5.63 5.39 -2.54
CA ILE A 69 -4.37 5.77 -1.90
C ILE A 69 -4.47 5.46 -0.42
N VAL A 70 -3.47 4.77 0.09
CA VAL A 70 -3.45 4.23 1.43
C VAL A 70 -2.18 4.68 2.13
N ARG A 71 -2.34 5.15 3.36
CA ARG A 71 -1.25 5.44 4.28
C ARG A 71 -1.14 4.30 5.28
N LEU A 72 -0.01 3.62 5.25
CA LEU A 72 0.40 2.66 6.25
C LEU A 72 1.27 3.36 7.29
N THR A 73 0.95 3.15 8.56
CA THR A 73 1.77 3.59 9.69
C THR A 73 2.16 2.41 10.56
N ARG A 74 3.40 2.46 11.08
CA ARG A 74 3.97 1.40 11.94
C ARG A 74 3.79 -0.02 11.38
N GLY A 75 3.89 -0.14 10.06
CA GLY A 75 3.88 -1.42 9.36
C GLY A 75 5.19 -2.19 9.52
N TYR A 76 5.21 -3.41 8.99
CA TYR A 76 6.42 -4.20 8.88
C TYR A 76 6.48 -4.92 7.54
N ALA A 77 7.69 -5.17 7.06
CA ALA A 77 7.95 -5.91 5.84
C ALA A 77 8.50 -7.29 6.19
N SER A 78 7.93 -8.34 5.62
CA SER A 78 8.39 -9.72 5.81
C SER A 78 8.38 -10.47 4.48
N LEU A 79 9.22 -11.49 4.36
CA LEU A 79 9.16 -12.40 3.22
C LEU A 79 8.05 -13.41 3.43
N TRP A 80 7.14 -13.48 2.47
CA TRP A 80 6.11 -14.51 2.39
C TRP A 80 6.19 -15.21 1.04
N ARG A 81 6.35 -16.54 1.04
CA ARG A 81 6.53 -17.34 -0.19
C ARG A 81 7.59 -16.76 -1.14
N ALA A 82 8.73 -16.33 -0.58
CA ALA A 82 9.82 -15.67 -1.30
C ALA A 82 9.50 -14.30 -1.93
N ALA A 83 8.34 -13.70 -1.63
CA ALA A 83 7.97 -12.35 -2.04
C ALA A 83 7.95 -11.38 -0.84
N LEU A 84 8.50 -10.17 -1.01
CA LEU A 84 8.42 -9.13 0.01
C LEU A 84 6.95 -8.71 0.17
N THR A 85 6.44 -8.83 1.38
CA THR A 85 5.05 -8.54 1.72
C THR A 85 5.00 -7.60 2.92
N LEU A 86 4.26 -6.51 2.76
CA LEU A 86 3.95 -5.55 3.80
C LEU A 86 2.76 -6.05 4.62
N TYR A 87 2.81 -5.74 5.91
CA TYR A 87 1.78 -6.08 6.87
C TYR A 87 1.53 -4.87 7.79
N SER A 88 0.30 -4.77 8.30
CA SER A 88 0.00 -3.84 9.40
C SER A 88 0.54 -4.40 10.72
N GLY A 89 1.29 -3.58 11.47
CA GLY A 89 1.74 -3.95 12.81
C GLY A 89 0.59 -3.96 13.84
N LYS A 90 0.82 -4.54 15.02
CA LYS A 90 -0.17 -4.57 16.12
C LYS A 90 -0.65 -3.18 16.57
N SER A 91 0.22 -2.17 16.44
CA SER A 91 -0.10 -0.76 16.69
C SER A 91 -0.03 0.06 15.40
N GLY A 92 -0.04 -0.62 14.25
CA GLY A 92 -0.06 -0.01 12.94
C GLY A 92 -1.48 0.27 12.49
N ASP A 93 -1.60 1.27 11.63
CA ASP A 93 -2.87 1.71 11.10
C ASP A 93 -2.78 1.84 9.58
N ILE A 94 -3.88 1.45 8.93
CA ILE A 94 -4.06 1.52 7.48
C ILE A 94 -5.23 2.46 7.26
N GLN A 95 -4.91 3.66 6.76
CA GLN A 95 -5.92 4.67 6.49
C GLN A 95 -5.96 4.96 5.00
N LYS A 96 -7.16 4.83 4.42
CA LYS A 96 -7.44 5.40 3.10
C LYS A 96 -7.30 6.92 3.20
N VAL A 97 -6.45 7.49 2.36
CA VAL A 97 -6.24 8.93 2.31
C VAL A 97 -6.78 9.47 0.99
N HIS A 98 -7.55 10.54 1.08
CA HIS A 98 -7.97 11.31 -0.08
C HIS A 98 -6.91 12.35 -0.48
N HIS A 99 -5.90 12.59 0.38
CA HIS A 99 -4.75 13.50 0.20
C HIS A 99 -3.43 12.89 0.75
N PRO A 100 -2.32 12.65 -0.03
CA PRO A 100 -1.01 12.61 0.59
C PRO A 100 -0.69 13.84 1.41
N PRO A 101 0.07 13.62 2.49
CA PRO A 101 0.43 14.67 3.44
C PRO A 101 1.41 15.70 2.88
N ASP A 102 1.99 15.45 1.70
CA ASP A 102 3.03 16.29 1.11
C ASP A 102 2.46 17.16 -0.02
N ASN A 103 2.37 18.46 0.23
CA ASN A 103 2.28 19.59 -0.71
C ASN A 103 1.42 19.38 -1.99
N ILE A 104 0.35 20.19 -2.14
CA ILE A 104 -0.64 20.14 -3.24
C ILE A 104 0.00 20.06 -4.65
N LEU A 105 1.19 20.61 -4.85
CA LEU A 105 1.92 20.55 -6.13
C LEU A 105 2.45 19.15 -6.49
N LYS A 106 2.98 18.39 -5.52
CA LYS A 106 3.40 16.99 -5.73
C LYS A 106 2.19 16.12 -6.05
N TRP A 107 1.07 16.46 -5.42
CA TRP A 107 -0.23 15.86 -5.65
C TRP A 107 -0.70 16.00 -7.11
N TYR A 108 -0.64 17.21 -7.67
CA TYR A 108 -0.95 17.45 -9.08
C TYR A 108 -0.05 16.63 -10.01
N GLN A 109 1.26 16.55 -9.71
CA GLN A 109 2.18 15.73 -10.50
C GLN A 109 1.88 14.22 -10.39
N TYR A 110 1.48 13.73 -9.20
CA TYR A 110 1.10 12.33 -9.00
C TYR A 110 -0.19 11.98 -9.75
N ILE A 111 -1.22 12.83 -9.69
CA ILE A 111 -2.47 12.65 -10.45
C ILE A 111 -2.20 12.62 -11.95
N GLN A 112 -1.36 13.53 -12.45
CA GLN A 112 -0.97 13.56 -13.88
C GLN A 112 -0.22 12.29 -14.29
N HIS A 113 0.67 11.75 -13.45
CA HIS A 113 1.42 10.53 -13.73
C HIS A 113 0.52 9.26 -13.69
N VAL A 114 -0.40 9.18 -12.72
CA VAL A 114 -1.34 8.05 -12.58
C VAL A 114 -2.43 8.06 -13.67
N GLN A 115 -2.94 9.24 -14.06
CA GLN A 115 -3.83 9.35 -15.22
C GLN A 115 -3.11 8.99 -16.52
N TYR A 116 -1.83 9.36 -16.69
CA TYR A 116 -1.05 8.96 -17.87
C TYR A 116 -0.86 7.44 -17.97
N ILE A 117 -0.65 6.76 -16.83
CA ILE A 117 -0.53 5.29 -16.79
C ILE A 117 -1.86 4.61 -17.15
N ASN A 118 -2.99 5.10 -16.64
CA ASN A 118 -4.32 4.57 -16.99
C ASN A 118 -4.76 4.90 -18.42
N ILE A 119 -4.32 6.04 -18.98
CA ILE A 119 -4.58 6.40 -20.38
C ILE A 119 -3.74 5.54 -21.34
N LEU A 120 -2.48 5.23 -21.00
CA LEU A 120 -1.67 4.35 -21.83
C LEU A 120 -2.15 2.89 -21.82
N PHE A 121 -2.75 2.41 -20.72
CA PHE A 121 -3.31 1.04 -20.65
C PHE A 121 -4.70 0.89 -21.26
N CYS A 122 -5.41 2.00 -21.54
CA CYS A 122 -6.72 1.95 -22.21
C CYS A 122 -6.62 2.14 -23.74
N CYS A 123 -5.43 2.44 -24.27
CA CYS A 123 -5.17 2.66 -25.70
C CYS A 123 -4.31 1.58 -26.39
N MET A 124 -4.08 0.43 -25.76
CA MET A 124 -3.53 -0.76 -26.44
C MET A 124 -4.52 -1.92 -26.43
#